data_AF-A0A8J7SW99-F1
#
_entry.id   AF-A0A8J7SW99-F1
#
_cell.length_a   1.000
_cell.length_b   1.000
_cell.length_c   1.000
_cell.angle_alpha   90.00
_cell.angle_beta   90.00
_cell.angle_gamma   90.00
#
_symmetry.space_group_name_H-M   'P 1'
#
loop_
_entity.id
_entity.type
_entity.pdbx_description
1 polymer ?
#
loop_
_entity_poly.entity_id
_entity_poly.type
_entity_poly.pdbx_seq_one_letter_code
_entity_poly.pdbx_strand_id
1 'polypeptide(L)' 'MFSHAFDFAFELASRQQDAADVTAEMLRTALIRRARTLSGEELLEACGRFDTVEVADG' A
#
# COMPACT_ATOMS: atom_id res chain seq x y z
N MET A 1 -13.32 4.49 -19.83
CA MET A 1 -12.90 3.57 -18.74
C MET A 1 -11.98 4.34 -17.82
N PHE A 2 -12.17 4.32 -16.50
CA PHE A 2 -11.39 5.14 -15.58
C PHE A 2 -10.36 4.29 -14.82
N SER A 3 -9.11 4.75 -14.80
CA SER A 3 -8.04 4.15 -13.99
C SER A 3 -7.84 4.99 -12.73
N HIS A 4 -7.88 4.35 -11.57
CA HIS A 4 -7.59 5.01 -10.29
C HIS A 4 -6.39 4.34 -9.64
N ALA A 5 -5.55 5.13 -8.98
CA ALA A 5 -4.49 4.59 -8.15
C ALA A 5 -4.80 4.80 -6.67
N PHE A 6 -4.18 3.93 -5.88
CA PHE A 6 -4.32 3.90 -4.43
C PHE A 6 -2.93 3.72 -3.82
N ASP A 7 -2.67 4.40 -2.72
CA ASP A 7 -1.58 4.05 -1.82
C ASP A 7 -2.09 3.09 -0.77
N PHE A 8 -1.15 2.43 -0.08
CA PHE A 8 -1.47 1.61 1.05
C PHE A 8 -0.30 1.60 2.02
N ALA A 9 -0.46 2.29 3.14
CA ALA A 9 0.58 2.43 4.14
C ALA A 9 0.67 1.18 5.05
N PHE A 10 1.90 0.73 5.32
CA PHE A 10 2.19 -0.34 6.26
C PHE A 10 3.55 -0.12 6.92
N GLU A 11 3.74 -0.78 8.06
CA GLU A 11 4.99 -0.76 8.81
C GLU A 11 5.61 -2.15 8.89
N LEU A 12 6.94 -2.19 9.02
CA LEU A 12 7.69 -3.40 9.34
C LEU A 12 8.86 -3.03 10.25
N ALA A 13 9.22 -3.96 11.13
CA ALA A 13 10.38 -3.80 12.00
C ALA A 13 11.67 -4.14 11.24
N SER A 14 12.57 -3.16 11.16
CA SER A 14 13.93 -3.30 10.65
C SER A 14 14.91 -3.42 11.82
N ARG A 15 16.02 -4.15 11.63
CA ARG A 15 17.13 -4.19 12.60
C ARG A 15 18.17 -3.10 12.35
N GLN A 16 18.16 -2.48 11.18
CA GLN A 16 19.07 -1.41 10.81
C GLN A 16 18.36 -0.05 10.82
N GLN A 17 19.08 1.00 11.23
CA GLN A 17 18.55 2.36 11.34
C GLN A 17 18.05 2.92 10.00
N ASP A 18 18.71 2.53 8.91
CA ASP A 18 18.41 2.92 7.53
C ASP A 18 17.58 1.88 6.77
N ALA A 19 17.17 0.81 7.46
CA ALA A 19 16.41 -0.29 6.88
C ALA A 19 17.12 -1.05 5.74
N ALA A 20 18.46 -1.07 5.72
CA ALA A 20 19.23 -1.77 4.71
C ALA A 20 19.05 -3.31 4.72
N ASP A 21 18.49 -3.90 5.79
CA ASP A 21 18.13 -5.32 5.87
C ASP A 21 16.76 -5.64 5.24
N VAL A 22 15.99 -4.64 4.84
CA VAL A 22 14.64 -4.85 4.31
C VAL A 22 14.71 -5.52 2.94
N THR A 23 14.09 -6.69 2.85
CA THR A 23 13.95 -7.44 1.61
C THR A 23 12.55 -7.31 1.01
N ALA A 24 12.42 -7.65 -0.28
CA ALA A 24 11.11 -7.72 -0.94
C ALA A 24 10.15 -8.70 -0.26
N GLU A 25 10.65 -9.78 0.34
CA GLU A 25 9.83 -10.75 1.08
C GLU A 25 9.28 -10.15 2.38
N MET A 26 10.10 -9.35 3.09
CA MET A 26 9.65 -8.64 4.30
C MET A 26 8.56 -7.62 3.97
N LEU A 27 8.72 -6.87 2.89
CA LEU A 27 7.71 -5.91 2.41
C LEU A 27 6.39 -6.63 2.08
N ARG A 28 6.44 -7.71 1.30
CA ARG A 28 5.24 -8.50 0.95
C ARG A 28 4.55 -9.04 2.20
N THR A 29 5.32 -9.57 3.14
CA THR A 29 4.80 -10.12 4.40
C THR A 29 4.10 -9.05 5.23
N ALA A 30 4.71 -7.88 5.38
CA ALA A 30 4.16 -6.77 6.15
C ALA A 30 2.88 -6.20 5.51
N LEU A 31 2.89 -6.03 4.19
CA LEU A 31 1.72 -5.57 3.42
C LEU A 31 0.55 -6.54 3.58
N ILE A 32 0.77 -7.84 3.34
CA ILE A 32 -0.27 -8.87 3.47
C ILE A 32 -0.78 -8.94 4.91
N ARG A 33 0.11 -8.83 5.91
CA ARG A 33 -0.28 -8.80 7.33
C ARG A 33 -1.23 -7.65 7.61
N ARG A 34 -0.89 -6.43 7.17
CA ARG A 34 -1.76 -5.26 7.39
C ARG A 34 -3.12 -5.42 6.70
N ALA A 35 -3.12 -5.83 5.44
CA ALA A 35 -4.34 -6.05 4.67
C ALA A 35 -5.27 -7.08 5.32
N ARG A 36 -4.73 -8.13 5.96
CA ARG A 36 -5.51 -9.14 6.67
C ARG A 36 -6.10 -8.67 8.00
N THR A 37 -5.57 -7.60 8.60
CA THR A 37 -6.05 -7.08 9.88
C THR A 37 -7.20 -6.09 9.75
N LEU A 38 -7.47 -5.62 8.54
CA LEU A 38 -8.49 -4.61 8.25
C LEU A 38 -9.77 -5.27 7.79
N SER A 39 -10.90 -4.75 8.24
CA SER A 39 -12.19 -4.99 7.60
C SER A 39 -12.23 -4.34 6.22
N GLY A 40 -13.25 -4.67 5.42
CA GLY A 40 -13.40 -4.10 4.07
C GLY A 40 -13.54 -2.57 4.09
N GLU A 41 -14.26 -2.03 5.08
CA GLU A 41 -14.46 -0.58 5.25
C GLU A 41 -13.13 0.10 5.62
N GLU A 42 -12.43 -0.42 6.63
CA GLU A 42 -11.15 0.15 7.04
C GLU A 42 -10.07 0.00 5.95
N LEU A 43 -10.14 -1.04 5.11
CA LEU A 43 -9.24 -1.19 3.97
C LEU A 43 -9.48 -0.11 2.91
N LEU A 44 -10.73 0.26 2.67
CA LEU A 44 -11.08 1.35 1.75
C LEU A 44 -10.64 2.70 2.30
N GLU A 45 -10.76 2.92 3.60
CA GLU A 45 -10.26 4.14 4.25
C GLU A 45 -8.73 4.19 4.28
N ALA A 46 -8.06 3.06 4.50
CA ALA A 46 -6.60 2.96 4.54
C ALA A 46 -5.95 3.05 3.15
N CYS A 47 -6.70 2.76 2.09
CA CYS A 47 -6.27 2.96 0.71
C CYS A 47 -6.57 4.39 0.28
N GLY A 48 -5.59 5.29 0.40
CA GLY A 48 -5.73 6.67 -0.05
C GLY A 48 -5.92 6.70 -1.57
N ARG A 49 -7.09 7.12 -2.02
CA ARG A 49 -7.36 7.32 -3.44
C ARG A 49 -6.70 8.61 -3.90
N PHE A 50 -5.85 8.54 -4.92
CA PHE A 50 -5.35 9.71 -5.63
C PHE A 50 -5.53 9.56 -7.12
N ASP A 51 -5.90 10.66 -7.76
CA ASP A 51 -6.07 10.71 -9.21
C ASP A 51 -4.69 10.76 -9.85
N THR A 52 -4.38 9.75 -10.66
CA THR A 52 -3.08 9.66 -11.34
C THR A 52 -3.02 10.47 -12.62
N VAL A 53 -4.11 10.52 -13.39
CA VAL A 53 -4.40 11.45 -14.50
C VAL A 53 -5.83 11.19 -14.99
N GLU A 54 -6.54 12.25 -15.41
CA GLU A 54 -7.78 12.12 -16.18
C GLU A 54 -7.41 11.58 -17.57
N VAL A 55 -7.81 10.36 -17.91
CA VAL A 55 -7.60 9.83 -19.26
C VAL A 55 -8.57 10.59 -20.17
N ALA A 56 -8.08 11.61 -20.87
CA ALA A 56 -8.85 12.24 -21.94
C ALA A 56 -9.16 11.16 -22.99
N ASP A 57 -10.45 10.83 -23.15
CA ASP A 57 -10.92 10.04 -24.28
C ASP A 57 -10.48 10.76 -25.58
N GLY A 58 -9.66 10.07 -26.37
CA GLY A 58 -9.25 10.50 -27.71
C GLY A 58 -10.26 10.10 -28.77
#